data_AF-A0A2V7ENB4-F1
#
_entry.id   AF-A0A2V7ENB4-F1
#
_cell.length_a   1.000
_cell.length_b   1.000
_cell.length_c   1.000
_cell.angle_alpha   90.00
_cell.angle_beta   90.00
_cell.angle_gamma   90.00
#
_symmetry.space_group_name_H-M   'P 1'
#
loop_
_entity.id
_entity.type
_entity.pdbx_description
1 polymer ?
#
loop_
_entity_poly.entity_id
_entity_poly.type
_entity_poly.pdbx_seq_one_letter_code
_entity_poly.pdbx_strand_id
1 'polypeptide(L)'
;MLEADPLDLLGATQTELSLHVDGCTRCRTAAQRMLEVERELRDALGAATPRRSVNDAVRVARRRAWRRSWLWRASPLAAAAVLAIVWLGRRAPLQQPASPPIRPAGGSGVAVAAPPGKSVAVFRTDNPDIVVIWFF
;
A
#
# COMPACT_ATOMS: atom_id res chain seq x y z
N MET A 1 6.30 -20.04 -47.05
CA MET A 1 7.19 -19.73 -45.92
C MET A 1 8.29 -20.75 -45.97
N LEU A 2 9.54 -20.36 -46.23
CA LEU A 2 10.67 -21.29 -46.36
C LEU A 2 11.28 -21.47 -44.97
N GLU A 3 10.95 -22.57 -44.30
CA GLU A 3 11.66 -23.00 -43.09
C GLU A 3 12.88 -23.80 -43.55
N ALA A 4 14.07 -23.21 -43.43
CA ALA A 4 15.33 -23.91 -43.62
C ALA A 4 15.90 -24.29 -42.25
N ASP A 5 16.35 -25.54 -42.09
CA ASP A 5 16.96 -25.99 -40.85
C ASP A 5 18.32 -25.27 -40.67
N PRO A 6 18.66 -24.77 -39.46
CA PRO A 6 19.98 -24.22 -39.18
C PRO A 6 21.14 -25.16 -39.57
N LEU A 7 20.94 -26.48 -39.52
CA LEU A 7 21.93 -27.46 -39.95
C LEU A 7 22.19 -27.44 -41.46
N ASP A 8 21.17 -27.16 -42.26
CA ASP A 8 21.32 -26.99 -43.71
C ASP A 8 22.09 -25.71 -44.05
N LEU A 9 21.83 -24.62 -43.32
CA LEU A 9 22.54 -23.35 -43.47
C LEU A 9 24.01 -23.42 -43.04
N LEU A 10 24.34 -24.36 -42.15
CA LEU A 10 25.72 -24.64 -41.74
C LEU A 10 26.50 -25.48 -42.76
N GLY A 11 25.84 -26.02 -43.78
CA GLY A 11 26.49 -26.95 -44.71
C GLY A 11 26.72 -28.34 -44.11
N ALA A 12 26.06 -28.67 -42.98
CA ALA A 12 26.35 -29.89 -42.20
C ALA A 12 25.55 -31.12 -42.66
N THR A 13 24.57 -30.93 -43.56
CA THR A 13 23.69 -31.99 -44.07
C THR A 13 24.03 -32.28 -45.54
N GLN A 14 23.36 -33.27 -46.14
CA GLN A 14 23.49 -33.57 -47.59
C GLN A 14 22.31 -33.04 -48.40
N THR A 15 21.61 -32.03 -47.92
CA THR A 15 20.53 -31.39 -48.69
C THR A 15 21.13 -30.58 -49.85
N GLU A 16 20.35 -30.37 -50.91
CA GLU A 16 20.78 -29.55 -52.05
C GLU A 16 21.20 -28.13 -51.62
N LEU A 17 20.51 -27.57 -50.62
CA LEU A 17 20.84 -26.28 -50.02
C LEU A 17 22.21 -26.31 -49.34
N SER A 18 22.47 -27.32 -48.51
CA SER A 18 23.73 -27.49 -47.78
C SER A 18 24.92 -27.61 -48.75
N LEU A 19 24.78 -28.44 -49.79
CA LEU A 19 25.79 -28.59 -50.84
C LEU A 19 26.04 -27.27 -51.59
N HIS A 20 24.98 -26.50 -51.86
CA HIS A 20 25.12 -25.20 -52.51
C HIS A 20 25.80 -24.16 -51.61
N VAL A 21 25.43 -24.09 -50.33
CA VAL A 21 26.05 -23.19 -49.35
C VAL A 21 27.53 -23.52 -49.16
N ASP A 22 27.88 -24.81 -49.17
CA ASP A 22 29.27 -25.23 -49.11
C ASP A 22 30.04 -24.90 -50.41
N GLY A 23 29.41 -25.00 -51.58
CA GLY A 23 30.03 -24.66 -52.87
C GLY A 23 30.10 -23.15 -53.18
N CYS A 24 29.24 -22.31 -52.58
CA CYS A 24 29.08 -20.91 -52.95
C CYS A 24 29.43 -19.95 -51.80
N THR A 25 30.55 -19.23 -51.94
CA THR A 25 31.05 -18.28 -50.92
C THR A 25 30.03 -17.19 -50.56
N ARG A 26 29.33 -16.63 -51.55
CA ARG A 26 28.31 -15.59 -51.32
C ARG A 26 27.14 -16.10 -50.48
N CYS A 27 26.66 -17.31 -50.76
CA CYS A 27 25.58 -17.93 -50.02
C CYS A 27 26.04 -18.33 -48.61
N ARG A 28 27.28 -18.79 -48.46
CA ARG A 28 27.90 -19.05 -47.16
C ARG A 28 27.96 -17.81 -46.28
N THR A 29 28.42 -16.69 -46.81
CA THR A 29 28.45 -15.42 -46.06
C THR A 29 27.04 -14.96 -45.67
N ALA A 30 26.06 -15.12 -46.56
CA ALA A 30 24.67 -14.79 -46.24
C ALA A 30 24.11 -15.69 -45.13
N ALA A 31 24.33 -17.00 -45.21
CA ALA A 31 23.89 -17.97 -44.19
C ALA A 31 24.54 -17.67 -42.82
N GLN A 32 25.84 -17.36 -42.79
CA GLN A 32 26.52 -16.97 -41.56
C GLN A 32 25.90 -15.73 -40.91
N ARG A 33 25.55 -14.70 -41.69
CA ARG A 33 24.87 -13.51 -41.15
C ARG A 33 23.49 -13.83 -40.58
N MET A 34 22.74 -14.72 -41.23
CA MET A 34 21.42 -15.14 -40.72
C MET A 34 21.55 -15.86 -39.37
N LEU A 35 22.51 -16.80 -39.27
CA LEU A 35 22.78 -17.54 -38.04
C LEU A 35 23.29 -16.63 -36.90
N GLU A 36 24.05 -15.60 -37.22
CA GLU A 36 24.50 -14.58 -36.26
C GLU A 36 23.32 -13.77 -35.70
N VAL A 37 22.45 -13.26 -36.58
CA VAL A 37 21.23 -12.54 -36.17
C VAL A 37 20.29 -13.44 -35.36
N GLU A 38 20.13 -14.70 -35.74
CA GLU A 38 19.30 -15.64 -34.98
C GLU A 38 19.87 -15.88 -33.57
N ARG A 39 21.20 -15.98 -33.44
CA ARG A 39 21.86 -16.11 -32.15
C ARG A 39 21.66 -14.87 -31.30
N GLU A 40 21.86 -13.67 -31.86
CA GLU A 40 21.61 -12.40 -31.17
C GLU A 40 20.15 -12.29 -30.71
N LEU A 41 19.19 -12.65 -31.56
CA LEU A 41 17.78 -12.65 -31.22
C LEU A 41 17.48 -13.64 -30.08
N ARG A 42 18.04 -14.85 -30.14
CA ARG A 42 17.88 -15.86 -29.10
C ARG A 42 18.44 -15.39 -27.76
N ASP A 43 19.60 -14.73 -27.78
CA ASP A 43 20.22 -14.17 -26.57
C ASP A 43 19.41 -13.01 -26.01
N ALA A 44 18.91 -12.11 -26.86
CA ALA A 44 18.03 -11.00 -26.46
C ALA A 44 16.72 -11.51 -25.86
N LEU A 45 16.09 -12.52 -26.48
CA LEU A 45 14.89 -13.17 -25.94
C LEU A 45 15.19 -13.90 -24.63
N GLY A 46 16.33 -14.60 -24.55
CA GLY A 46 16.77 -15.25 -23.32
C GLY A 46 16.97 -14.26 -22.17
N ALA A 47 17.54 -13.08 -22.46
CA ALA A 47 17.71 -12.01 -21.50
C ALA A 47 16.37 -11.36 -21.09
N ALA A 48 15.43 -11.24 -22.03
CA ALA A 48 14.09 -10.72 -21.79
C ALA A 48 13.17 -11.72 -21.07
N THR A 49 13.52 -13.01 -21.07
CA THR A 49 12.69 -14.05 -20.45
C THR A 49 12.70 -13.88 -18.94
N PRO A 50 11.53 -13.73 -18.28
CA PRO A 50 11.47 -13.56 -16.84
C PRO A 50 12.14 -14.73 -16.11
N ARG A 51 13.18 -14.45 -15.33
CA ARG A 51 13.88 -15.45 -14.50
C ARG A 51 12.98 -16.17 -13.49
N ARG A 52 11.80 -15.60 -13.20
CA ARG A 52 10.78 -16.24 -12.36
C ARG A 52 9.62 -16.65 -13.24
N SER A 53 9.24 -17.91 -13.13
CA SER A 53 8.03 -18.39 -13.78
C SER A 53 6.84 -17.53 -13.32
N VAL A 54 5.86 -17.33 -14.20
CA VAL A 54 4.60 -16.66 -13.86
C VAL A 54 3.97 -17.32 -12.61
N ASN A 55 4.10 -18.64 -12.50
CA ASN A 55 3.65 -19.41 -11.35
C ASN A 55 4.35 -18.99 -10.04
N ASP A 56 5.63 -18.67 -10.07
CA ASP A 56 6.36 -18.17 -8.90
C ASP A 56 5.86 -16.79 -8.48
N ALA A 57 5.65 -15.89 -9.43
CA ALA A 57 5.12 -14.56 -9.16
C ALA A 57 3.72 -14.64 -8.53
N VAL A 58 2.83 -15.48 -9.08
CA VAL A 58 1.48 -15.72 -8.55
C VAL A 58 1.55 -16.34 -7.15
N ARG A 59 2.44 -17.32 -6.94
CA ARG A 59 2.63 -17.97 -5.63
C ARG A 59 3.08 -16.99 -4.56
N VAL A 60 4.02 -16.09 -4.89
CA VAL A 60 4.49 -15.03 -3.98
C VAL A 60 3.36 -14.04 -3.67
N ALA A 61 2.62 -13.59 -4.69
CA ALA A 61 1.49 -12.70 -4.52
C ALA A 61 0.40 -13.30 -3.61
N ARG A 62 0.06 -14.57 -3.83
CA ARG A 62 -0.96 -15.29 -3.04
C ARG A 62 -0.56 -15.46 -1.58
N ARG A 63 0.71 -15.78 -1.30
CA ARG A 63 1.23 -15.84 0.09
C ARG A 63 1.14 -14.49 0.79
N ARG A 64 1.44 -13.39 0.09
CA ARG A 64 1.37 -12.03 0.64
C ARG A 64 -0.07 -11.61 0.94
N ALA A 65 -1.00 -11.92 0.04
CA ALA A 65 -2.42 -11.66 0.24
C ALA A 65 -2.97 -12.42 1.46
N TRP A 66 -2.61 -13.69 1.62
CA TRP A 66 -3.05 -14.51 2.75
C TRP A 66 -2.50 -14.04 4.09
N ARG A 67 -1.21 -13.66 4.16
CA ARG A 67 -0.64 -13.08 5.40
C ARG A 67 -1.33 -11.78 5.78
N ARG A 68 -1.63 -10.92 4.81
CA ARG A 68 -2.30 -9.64 5.06
C ARG A 68 -3.72 -9.85 5.59
N SER A 69 -4.49 -10.78 5.01
CA SER A 69 -5.84 -11.06 5.51
C SER A 69 -5.84 -11.68 6.91
N TRP A 70 -4.84 -12.50 7.25
CA TRP A 70 -4.71 -13.06 8.59
C TRP A 70 -4.39 -11.98 9.65
N LEU A 71 -3.48 -11.05 9.34
CA LEU A 71 -3.13 -9.94 10.23
C LEU A 71 -4.32 -9.01 10.50
N TRP A 72 -5.15 -8.75 9.48
CA TRP A 72 -6.35 -7.92 9.62
C TRP A 72 -7.39 -8.57 10.54
N ARG A 73 -7.50 -9.91 10.52
CA ARG A 73 -8.37 -10.65 11.44
C ARG A 73 -7.87 -10.66 12.88
N ALA A 74 -6.55 -10.56 13.09
CA ALA A 74 -5.94 -10.52 14.42
C ALA A 74 -5.90 -9.11 15.05
N SER A 75 -6.03 -8.06 14.24
CA SER A 75 -6.02 -6.66 14.67
C SER A 75 -7.03 -6.30 15.79
N PRO A 76 -8.31 -6.72 15.76
CA PRO A 76 -9.25 -6.35 16.81
C PRO A 76 -8.92 -6.96 18.18
N LEU A 77 -8.31 -8.15 18.22
CA LEU A 77 -7.90 -8.80 19.47
C LEU A 77 -6.76 -8.05 20.16
N ALA A 78 -5.79 -7.54 19.39
CA ALA A 78 -4.68 -6.76 19.94
C ALA A 78 -5.15 -5.41 20.50
N ALA A 79 -6.09 -4.73 19.81
CA ALA A 79 -6.65 -3.47 20.28
C ALA A 79 -7.44 -3.64 21.60
N ALA A 80 -8.21 -4.72 21.74
CA ALA A 80 -8.95 -5.03 22.96
C ALA A 80 -8.03 -5.31 24.16
N ALA A 81 -6.92 -6.01 23.96
CA ALA A 81 -5.95 -6.30 25.03
C ALA A 81 -5.29 -5.02 25.59
N VAL A 82 -4.92 -4.07 24.71
CA VAL A 82 -4.35 -2.78 25.13
C VAL A 82 -5.37 -1.96 25.91
N LEU A 83 -6.63 -1.91 25.44
CA LEU A 83 -7.71 -1.22 26.16
C LEU A 83 -7.97 -1.83 27.55
N ALA A 84 -7.97 -3.16 27.66
CA ALA A 84 -8.15 -3.84 28.94
C ALA A 84 -7.04 -3.49 29.95
N ILE A 85 -5.77 -3.48 29.50
CA ILE A 85 -4.62 -3.11 30.36
C ILE A 85 -4.72 -1.66 30.82
N VAL A 86 -5.03 -0.72 29.91
CA VAL A 86 -5.19 0.70 30.25
C VAL A 86 -6.33 0.92 31.25
N TRP A 87 -7.43 0.18 31.10
CA TRP A 87 -8.59 0.33 31.97
C TRP A 87 -8.36 -0.24 33.37
N LEU A 88 -7.65 -1.37 33.48
CA LEU A 88 -7.26 -1.92 34.79
C LEU A 88 -6.22 -1.04 35.49
N GLY A 89 -5.27 -0.44 34.76
CA GLY A 89 -4.24 0.44 35.33
C GLY A 89 -4.77 1.79 35.83
N ARG A 90 -5.93 2.26 35.34
CA ARG A 90 -6.52 3.56 35.73
C ARG A 90 -7.35 3.53 37.03
N ARG A 91 -7.58 2.37 37.64
CA ARG A 91 -8.34 2.27 38.91
C ARG A 91 -7.49 2.58 40.17
N ALA A 92 -6.52 3.48 40.08
CA ALA A 92 -5.89 4.05 41.27
C ALA A 92 -6.84 5.09 41.89
N PRO A 93 -7.15 5.03 43.19
CA PRO A 93 -8.13 5.92 43.81
C PRO A 93 -7.59 7.35 43.82
N LEU A 94 -8.24 8.24 43.09
CA LEU A 94 -7.98 9.68 43.17
C LEU A 94 -8.40 10.15 44.58
N GLN A 95 -7.41 10.40 45.44
CA GLN A 95 -7.61 11.22 46.64
C GLN A 95 -8.13 12.58 46.19
N GLN A 96 -9.37 12.87 46.56
CA GLN A 96 -10.06 14.11 46.26
C GLN A 96 -9.53 15.19 47.21
N PRO A 97 -8.79 16.22 46.75
CA PRO A 97 -8.38 17.31 47.61
C PRO A 97 -9.61 18.15 47.98
N ALA A 98 -9.72 18.50 49.26
CA ALA A 98 -10.82 19.30 49.79
C ALA A 98 -10.96 20.64 49.04
N SER A 99 -12.17 20.92 48.56
CA SER A 99 -12.50 22.20 47.90
C SER A 99 -12.40 23.36 48.90
N PRO A 100 -11.71 24.47 48.58
CA PRO A 100 -11.75 25.68 49.41
C PRO A 100 -13.12 26.38 49.31
N PRO A 101 -13.50 27.18 50.33
CA PRO A 101 -14.78 27.88 50.35
C PRO A 101 -14.89 28.90 49.23
N ILE A 102 -16.02 28.88 48.53
CA ILE A 102 -16.37 29.83 47.47
C ILE A 102 -16.51 31.23 48.10
N ARG A 103 -15.62 32.16 47.73
CA ARG A 103 -15.85 33.60 47.90
C ARG A 103 -16.87 34.06 46.87
N PRO A 104 -17.96 34.75 47.23
CA PRO A 104 -18.78 35.42 46.24
C PRO A 104 -17.96 36.55 45.62
N ALA A 105 -17.57 36.37 44.36
CA ALA A 105 -17.06 37.46 43.55
C ALA A 105 -18.22 38.42 43.29
N GLY A 106 -18.21 39.58 43.96
CA GLY A 106 -18.99 40.74 43.57
C GLY A 106 -18.57 41.17 42.18
N GLY A 107 -19.21 40.61 41.16
CA GLY A 107 -19.08 41.02 39.78
C GLY A 107 -20.39 41.65 39.35
N SER A 108 -20.36 42.92 38.99
CA SER A 108 -21.42 43.59 38.23
C SER A 108 -21.75 42.74 37.00
N GLY A 109 -22.77 41.90 37.13
CA GLY A 109 -23.20 40.95 36.13
C GLY A 109 -24.60 41.31 35.69
N VAL A 110 -24.80 41.40 34.38
CA VAL A 110 -26.11 41.59 33.75
C VAL A 110 -27.11 40.60 34.37
N ALA A 111 -28.06 41.14 35.14
CA ALA A 111 -29.14 40.36 35.72
C ALA A 111 -30.22 40.16 34.66
N VAL A 112 -30.26 38.98 34.06
CA VAL A 112 -31.26 38.62 33.05
C VAL A 112 -32.40 37.89 33.75
N ALA A 113 -33.59 38.49 33.76
CA ALA A 113 -34.79 37.83 34.25
C ALA A 113 -35.22 36.73 33.26
N ALA A 114 -35.20 35.46 33.70
CA ALA A 114 -35.66 34.34 32.89
C ALA A 114 -37.21 34.32 32.80
N PRO A 115 -37.79 34.08 31.61
CA PRO A 115 -39.22 33.78 31.49
C PRO A 115 -39.59 32.51 32.25
N PRO A 116 -40.81 32.42 32.83
CA PRO A 116 -41.23 31.24 33.59
C PRO A 116 -41.20 29.98 32.72
N GLY A 117 -40.58 28.92 33.24
CA GLY A 117 -40.46 27.62 32.55
C GLY A 117 -39.27 27.48 31.59
N LYS A 118 -38.34 28.45 31.55
CA LYS A 118 -37.09 28.34 30.76
C LYS A 118 -35.85 28.43 31.63
N SER A 119 -34.84 27.66 31.26
CA SER A 119 -33.50 27.74 31.85
C SER A 119 -32.64 28.72 31.06
N VAL A 120 -31.76 29.45 31.74
CA VAL A 120 -30.88 30.45 31.12
C VAL A 120 -29.44 30.09 31.42
N ALA A 121 -28.61 29.99 30.38
CA ALA A 121 -27.17 29.92 30.49
C ALA A 121 -26.55 31.25 30.03
N VAL A 122 -25.67 31.82 30.85
CA VAL A 122 -24.93 33.04 30.53
C VAL A 122 -23.47 32.66 30.30
N PHE A 123 -23.02 32.78 29.05
CA PHE A 123 -21.64 32.54 28.67
C PHE A 123 -20.92 33.87 28.55
N ARG A 124 -19.86 34.05 29.33
CA ARG A 124 -18.93 35.17 29.18
C ARG A 124 -17.85 34.77 28.17
N THR A 125 -17.64 35.60 27.16
CA THR A 125 -16.57 35.40 26.18
C THR A 125 -15.30 36.12 26.63
N ASP A 126 -14.17 35.87 25.94
CA ASP A 126 -12.90 36.56 26.24
C ASP A 126 -12.96 38.07 25.95
N ASN A 127 -13.96 38.54 25.21
CA ASN A 127 -14.27 39.96 25.07
C ASN A 127 -15.28 40.37 26.17
N PRO A 128 -14.90 41.27 27.10
CA PRO A 128 -15.77 41.66 28.22
C PRO A 128 -17.04 42.40 27.79
N ASP A 129 -17.09 42.92 26.55
CA ASP A 129 -18.26 43.60 26.00
C ASP A 129 -19.26 42.64 25.34
N ILE A 130 -18.93 41.34 25.23
CA ILE A 130 -19.77 40.34 24.58
C ILE A 130 -20.22 39.28 25.60
N VAL A 131 -21.53 39.26 25.87
CA VAL A 131 -22.19 38.25 26.69
C VAL A 131 -23.20 37.49 25.83
N VAL A 132 -23.08 36.16 25.81
CA VAL A 132 -24.02 35.29 25.10
C VAL A 132 -25.03 34.73 26.10
N ILE A 133 -26.32 34.95 25.83
CA ILE A 133 -27.42 34.47 26.67
C ILE A 133 -28.18 33.40 25.88
N TRP A 134 -28.23 32.18 26.39
CA TRP A 134 -28.95 31.07 25.79
C TRP A 134 -30.16 30.70 26.64
N PHE A 135 -31.35 30.67 26.02
CA PHE A 135 -32.59 30.19 26.63
C PHE A 135 -32.93 28.79 26.11
N PHE A 136 -33.18 27.84 27.01
CA PHE A 136 -33.61 26.48 26.67
C PHE A 136 -34.73 25.99 27.58
#